data_AF-A0AB37XF49-F1
#
_entry.id   AF-A0AB37XF49-F1
#
_cell.length_a   1.000
_cell.length_b   1.000
_cell.length_c   1.000
_cell.angle_alpha   90.00
_cell.angle_beta   90.00
_cell.angle_gamma   90.00
#
_symmetry.space_group_name_H-M   'P 1'
#
loop_
_entity.id
_entity.type
_entity.pdbx_description
1 polymer ?
#
loop_
_entity_poly.entity_id
_entity_poly.type
_entity_poly.pdbx_seq_one_letter_code
_entity_poly.pdbx_strand_id
1 'polypeptide(L)'
;MKILSKQPTPEPTPEAGDEAATDARDDAYELGGWSTGAQANTTTLVRWVAWAAICGSILLSLGTFLTRPTDTPSTDQQPPPGTGAQGAAGFATLYASEYLLAGKGDEGRLAAYYPGAATLRLEGSRGRLTPSQLTVTRLRQTGPDIWSVTVAARLQPPSPPVENDDAKEGDSPDPNTGAGQPPQGESVRYFQVPVASAPRADGSTGYVAMSLPAEVAGPGTVDSPHTVYGTPQPPHDRDPRVKTIRSFLAAYLAGDGDLDRYLAPRTRLTRIAPAPYTAVDLTSLAADGPADATRVPPDGTVQRLLVSVRARAADGTTLPLTYALTLKTRAGRWEIASLDGAPEARPAPAPSSP
;
A
#
# COMPACT_ATOMS: atom_id res chain seq x y z
N MET A 1 -36.08 2.09 74.30
CA MET A 1 -35.99 3.53 74.64
C MET A 1 -37.19 4.23 73.99
N LYS A 2 -37.85 5.13 74.74
CA LYS A 2 -39.09 5.93 74.46
C LYS A 2 -39.12 6.54 73.03
N ILE A 3 -40.24 6.85 72.37
CA ILE A 3 -41.43 7.68 72.69
C ILE A 3 -42.54 7.46 71.62
N LEU A 4 -43.81 7.15 71.96
CA LEU A 4 -45.05 7.99 71.93
C LEU A 4 -45.21 8.90 70.67
N SER A 5 -46.31 8.88 69.87
CA SER A 5 -47.71 9.20 70.26
C SER A 5 -48.83 8.64 69.34
N LYS A 6 -49.97 8.38 70.00
CA LYS A 6 -51.39 8.06 69.63
C LYS A 6 -52.08 9.17 68.75
N GLN A 7 -52.83 8.87 67.66
CA GLN A 7 -54.30 8.54 67.47
C GLN A 7 -55.26 9.77 67.47
N PRO A 8 -56.50 9.78 66.88
CA PRO A 8 -57.40 8.65 66.50
C PRO A 8 -58.29 8.75 65.21
N THR A 9 -59.01 7.62 64.99
CA THR A 9 -60.02 7.11 64.01
C THR A 9 -61.41 7.80 64.03
N PRO A 10 -62.44 7.43 63.19
CA PRO A 10 -63.22 6.15 63.20
C PRO A 10 -63.55 5.55 61.79
N GLU A 11 -63.43 4.24 61.49
CA GLU A 11 -64.29 3.03 61.72
C GLU A 11 -65.75 3.11 61.19
N PRO A 12 -66.42 1.99 60.77
CA PRO A 12 -66.17 0.58 61.12
C PRO A 12 -66.30 -0.51 60.01
N THR A 13 -65.82 -1.71 60.33
CA THR A 13 -66.19 -3.03 59.76
C THR A 13 -66.94 -3.83 60.85
N PRO A 14 -67.77 -4.83 60.51
CA PRO A 14 -67.48 -6.21 61.00
C PRO A 14 -67.88 -7.29 59.95
N GLU A 15 -67.09 -8.32 59.63
CA GLU A 15 -66.68 -9.54 60.38
C GLU A 15 -67.80 -10.53 60.77
N ALA A 16 -67.70 -11.75 60.22
CA ALA A 16 -68.01 -13.07 60.78
C ALA A 16 -67.79 -14.10 59.64
N GLY A 17 -67.18 -15.28 59.79
CA GLY A 17 -66.67 -15.99 60.95
C GLY A 17 -65.94 -17.24 60.44
N ASP A 18 -65.09 -17.76 61.32
CA ASP A 18 -64.14 -18.86 61.17
C ASP A 18 -64.82 -20.24 61.21
N GLU A 19 -64.01 -21.29 61.02
CA GLU A 19 -64.10 -22.65 61.58
C GLU A 19 -63.94 -23.81 60.58
N ALA A 20 -62.86 -24.56 60.80
CA ALA A 20 -62.63 -25.93 60.37
C ALA A 20 -62.91 -26.87 61.57
N ALA A 21 -63.47 -28.07 61.32
CA ALA A 21 -62.97 -29.37 61.83
C ALA A 21 -63.97 -30.52 61.67
N THR A 22 -63.39 -31.73 61.54
CA THR A 22 -63.96 -33.10 61.73
C THR A 22 -64.89 -33.65 60.66
N ASP A 23 -65.06 -34.96 60.45
CA ASP A 23 -64.27 -36.21 60.50
C ASP A 23 -65.30 -37.30 60.08
N ALA A 24 -64.80 -38.38 59.48
CA ALA A 24 -65.37 -39.74 59.51
C ALA A 24 -66.72 -40.10 58.81
N ARG A 25 -66.57 -41.10 57.92
CA ARG A 25 -67.44 -42.29 57.69
C ARG A 25 -68.77 -42.09 56.94
N ASP A 26 -69.27 -43.03 56.15
CA ASP A 26 -68.81 -44.30 55.58
C ASP A 26 -69.91 -44.69 54.55
N ASP A 27 -69.48 -45.39 53.50
CA ASP A 27 -70.17 -46.48 52.78
C ASP A 27 -71.19 -46.26 51.63
N ALA A 28 -70.67 -46.66 50.44
CA ALA A 28 -71.20 -47.66 49.49
C ALA A 28 -72.40 -47.27 48.58
N TYR A 29 -72.45 -47.58 47.28
CA TYR A 29 -71.89 -48.66 46.44
C TYR A 29 -71.94 -48.22 44.94
N GLU A 30 -70.84 -48.29 44.16
CA GLU A 30 -70.41 -49.39 43.25
C GLU A 30 -71.21 -49.41 41.90
N LEU A 31 -70.65 -49.39 40.67
CA LEU A 31 -69.67 -50.27 40.00
C LEU A 31 -69.14 -49.57 38.71
N GLY A 32 -67.82 -49.50 38.43
CA GLY A 32 -67.06 -50.42 37.56
C GLY A 32 -66.86 -49.85 36.14
N GLY A 33 -65.73 -49.87 35.44
CA GLY A 33 -64.39 -50.44 35.61
C GLY A 33 -63.55 -50.14 34.34
N TRP A 34 -62.26 -49.84 34.58
CA TRP A 34 -61.04 -49.99 33.75
C TRP A 34 -60.97 -49.61 32.25
N SER A 35 -60.04 -48.69 31.95
CA SER A 35 -58.86 -49.06 31.13
C SER A 35 -57.69 -48.12 31.41
N THR A 36 -56.71 -48.63 32.13
CA THR A 36 -55.33 -48.15 32.12
C THR A 36 -54.60 -48.85 30.98
N GLY A 37 -54.00 -48.06 30.10
CA GLY A 37 -53.11 -48.55 29.05
C GLY A 37 -52.25 -47.42 28.49
N ALA A 38 -50.95 -47.49 28.78
CA ALA A 38 -49.88 -46.66 28.22
C ALA A 38 -49.68 -45.25 28.80
N GLN A 39 -49.22 -45.21 30.05
CA GLN A 39 -48.10 -44.33 30.40
C GLN A 39 -46.84 -44.74 29.61
N ALA A 40 -45.92 -43.78 29.48
CA ALA A 40 -44.54 -43.89 28.98
C ALA A 40 -44.32 -43.74 27.46
N ASN A 41 -44.22 -42.48 26.99
CA ASN A 41 -42.98 -42.01 26.31
C ASN A 41 -42.96 -40.52 25.91
N THR A 42 -43.83 -39.66 26.45
CA THR A 42 -43.96 -38.28 25.93
C THR A 42 -42.94 -37.27 26.45
N THR A 43 -41.99 -37.67 27.30
CA THR A 43 -40.93 -36.76 27.80
C THR A 43 -39.56 -37.01 27.16
N THR A 44 -39.39 -38.09 26.39
CA THR A 44 -38.10 -38.42 25.75
C THR A 44 -37.97 -37.75 24.37
N LEU A 45 -39.08 -37.61 23.62
CA LEU A 45 -39.07 -37.03 22.27
C LEU A 45 -38.70 -35.53 22.25
N VAL A 46 -39.22 -34.74 23.19
CA VAL A 46 -38.91 -33.31 23.27
C VAL A 46 -37.43 -33.06 23.60
N ARG A 47 -36.83 -33.93 24.42
CA ARG A 47 -35.41 -33.82 24.79
C ARG A 47 -34.50 -34.17 23.62
N TRP A 48 -34.84 -35.17 22.82
CA TRP A 48 -34.06 -35.54 21.63
C TRP A 48 -34.15 -34.49 20.52
N VAL A 49 -35.29 -33.84 20.32
CA VAL A 49 -35.43 -32.73 19.36
C VAL A 49 -34.59 -31.52 19.80
N ALA A 50 -34.56 -31.19 21.09
CA ALA A 50 -33.71 -30.13 21.61
C ALA A 50 -32.20 -30.45 21.45
N TRP A 51 -31.78 -31.69 21.71
CA TRP A 51 -30.39 -32.11 21.49
C TRP A 51 -30.00 -32.16 20.00
N ALA A 52 -30.92 -32.57 19.11
CA ALA A 52 -30.69 -32.52 17.66
C ALA A 52 -30.53 -31.09 17.14
N ALA A 53 -31.28 -30.12 17.69
CA ALA A 53 -31.14 -28.71 17.32
C ALA A 53 -29.80 -28.10 17.80
N ILE A 54 -29.32 -28.49 18.99
CA ILE A 54 -28.03 -28.02 19.53
C ILE A 54 -26.83 -28.69 18.85
N CYS A 55 -26.89 -29.99 18.58
CA CYS A 55 -25.85 -30.67 17.79
C CYS A 55 -25.85 -30.21 16.33
N GLY A 56 -27.03 -29.93 15.76
CA GLY A 56 -27.17 -29.37 14.43
C GLY A 56 -26.58 -27.96 14.31
N SER A 57 -26.73 -27.11 15.33
CA SER A 57 -26.14 -25.77 15.32
C SER A 57 -24.61 -25.80 15.49
N ILE A 58 -24.05 -26.75 16.24
CA ILE A 58 -22.60 -26.94 16.36
C ILE A 58 -22.02 -27.50 15.05
N LEU A 59 -22.72 -28.41 14.36
CA LEU A 59 -22.28 -28.91 13.05
C LEU A 59 -22.39 -27.85 11.93
N LEU A 60 -23.37 -26.94 11.99
CA LEU A 60 -23.39 -25.77 11.11
C LEU A 60 -22.30 -24.74 11.46
N SER A 61 -21.89 -24.64 12.72
CA SER A 61 -20.82 -23.72 13.17
C SER A 61 -19.41 -24.25 12.91
N LEU A 62 -19.23 -25.57 12.80
CA LEU A 62 -17.95 -26.18 12.44
C LEU A 62 -17.66 -26.10 10.92
N GLY A 63 -18.69 -25.88 10.10
CA GLY A 63 -18.55 -25.66 8.65
C GLY A 63 -18.08 -24.26 8.26
N THR A 64 -18.27 -23.25 9.12
CA THR A 64 -17.90 -21.85 8.81
C THR A 64 -16.44 -21.51 9.10
N PHE A 65 -15.69 -22.41 9.76
CA PHE A 65 -14.27 -22.21 10.11
C PHE A 65 -13.27 -22.72 9.07
N LEU A 66 -13.74 -23.30 7.96
CA LEU A 66 -12.90 -23.70 6.82
C LEU A 66 -13.06 -22.79 5.59
N THR A 67 -14.05 -21.89 5.59
CA THR A 67 -14.06 -20.73 4.71
C THR A 67 -13.03 -19.73 5.21
N ARG A 68 -11.77 -19.91 4.78
CA ARG A 68 -10.89 -18.75 4.65
C ARG A 68 -11.68 -17.75 3.81
N PRO A 69 -11.83 -16.48 4.22
CA PRO A 69 -12.19 -15.47 3.25
C PRO A 69 -11.18 -15.67 2.14
N THR A 70 -11.67 -16.12 0.99
CA THR A 70 -10.96 -15.80 -0.23
C THR A 70 -11.03 -14.30 -0.18
N ASP A 71 -9.90 -13.65 0.12
CA ASP A 71 -9.65 -12.31 -0.39
C ASP A 71 -9.86 -12.49 -1.88
N THR A 72 -11.12 -12.42 -2.34
CA THR A 72 -11.42 -12.04 -3.69
C THR A 72 -10.66 -10.74 -3.77
N PRO A 73 -9.56 -10.66 -4.54
CA PRO A 73 -9.01 -9.36 -4.84
C PRO A 73 -10.24 -8.60 -5.31
N SER A 74 -10.64 -7.57 -4.55
CA SER A 74 -11.48 -6.54 -5.12
C SER A 74 -10.74 -6.23 -6.38
N THR A 75 -11.29 -6.67 -7.51
CA THR A 75 -10.65 -6.40 -8.78
C THR A 75 -10.65 -4.89 -8.75
N ASP A 76 -9.47 -4.30 -8.51
CA ASP A 76 -9.20 -2.92 -8.86
C ASP A 76 -9.39 -2.97 -10.37
N GLN A 77 -10.65 -2.92 -10.80
CA GLN A 77 -11.04 -2.67 -12.15
C GLN A 77 -10.47 -1.30 -12.37
N GLN A 78 -9.25 -1.27 -12.91
CA GLN A 78 -8.66 -0.10 -13.50
C GLN A 78 -9.71 0.40 -14.48
N PRO A 79 -10.44 1.48 -14.16
CA PRO A 79 -11.44 2.01 -15.07
C PRO A 79 -10.71 2.38 -16.36
N PRO A 80 -11.38 2.32 -17.52
CA PRO A 80 -10.76 2.79 -18.76
C PRO A 80 -10.18 4.21 -18.53
N PRO A 81 -8.93 4.47 -18.97
CA PRO A 81 -8.38 5.82 -18.90
C PRO A 81 -9.27 6.72 -19.75
N GLY A 82 -9.82 7.80 -19.18
CA GLY A 82 -10.62 8.69 -20.00
C GLY A 82 -11.05 10.01 -19.41
N THR A 83 -11.73 10.01 -18.27
CA THR A 83 -12.38 11.26 -17.82
C THR A 83 -12.30 11.35 -16.30
N GLY A 84 -11.53 12.32 -15.80
CA GLY A 84 -11.45 12.62 -14.37
C GLY A 84 -10.25 12.04 -13.61
N ALA A 85 -9.70 10.90 -14.00
CA ALA A 85 -8.62 10.22 -13.25
C ALA A 85 -7.37 11.10 -13.04
N GLN A 86 -6.83 11.68 -14.12
CA GLN A 86 -5.67 12.58 -14.04
C GLN A 86 -6.00 13.89 -13.33
N GLY A 87 -7.19 14.44 -13.54
CA GLY A 87 -7.62 15.67 -12.88
C GLY A 87 -7.83 15.50 -11.38
N ALA A 88 -8.41 14.38 -10.95
CA ALA A 88 -8.54 14.03 -9.54
C ALA A 88 -7.18 13.84 -8.87
N ALA A 89 -6.22 13.19 -9.56
CA ALA A 89 -4.84 13.04 -9.09
C ALA A 89 -4.14 14.40 -8.90
N GLY A 90 -4.27 15.30 -9.88
CA GLY A 90 -3.72 16.65 -9.80
C GLY A 90 -4.38 17.49 -8.71
N PHE A 91 -5.71 17.47 -8.62
CA PHE A 91 -6.49 18.15 -7.59
C PHE A 91 -6.10 17.67 -6.18
N ALA A 92 -6.01 16.36 -5.97
CA ALA A 92 -5.60 15.79 -4.68
C ALA A 92 -4.18 16.21 -4.27
N THR A 93 -3.26 16.30 -5.23
CA THR A 93 -1.88 16.75 -4.97
C THR A 93 -1.86 18.21 -4.48
N LEU A 94 -2.60 19.10 -5.14
CA LEU A 94 -2.72 20.50 -4.73
C LEU A 94 -3.41 20.65 -3.37
N TYR A 95 -4.49 19.89 -3.15
CA TYR A 95 -5.19 19.91 -1.87
C TYR A 95 -4.32 19.40 -0.72
N ALA A 96 -3.58 18.29 -0.93
CA ALA A 96 -2.65 17.77 0.06
C ALA A 96 -1.53 18.77 0.37
N SER A 97 -1.01 19.49 -0.64
CA SER A 97 -0.04 20.56 -0.44
C SER A 97 -0.59 21.67 0.46
N GLU A 98 -1.77 22.19 0.15
CA GLU A 98 -2.39 23.25 0.95
C GLU A 98 -2.75 22.77 2.34
N TYR A 99 -3.24 21.54 2.49
CA TYR A 99 -3.54 20.94 3.79
C TYR A 99 -2.30 20.85 4.69
N LEU A 100 -1.16 20.40 4.15
CA LEU A 100 0.09 20.28 4.92
C LEU A 100 0.66 21.64 5.32
N LEU A 101 0.53 22.63 4.43
CA LEU A 101 0.95 23.98 4.71
C LEU A 101 -0.01 24.71 5.66
N ALA A 102 -1.30 24.39 5.66
CA ALA A 102 -2.32 25.18 6.33
C ALA A 102 -2.07 25.32 7.84
N GLY A 103 -2.12 26.57 8.32
CA GLY A 103 -2.15 26.89 9.75
C GLY A 103 -3.41 27.66 10.11
N LYS A 104 -3.45 28.18 11.34
CA LYS A 104 -4.52 29.07 11.80
C LYS A 104 -4.72 30.25 10.83
N GLY A 105 -5.93 30.45 10.32
CA GLY A 105 -6.27 31.51 9.37
C GLY A 105 -6.28 31.08 7.90
N ASP A 106 -5.84 29.86 7.58
CA ASP A 106 -5.86 29.32 6.21
C ASP A 106 -7.15 28.54 5.88
N GLU A 107 -8.15 28.53 6.76
CA GLU A 107 -9.41 27.81 6.58
C GLU A 107 -10.11 28.18 5.27
N GLY A 108 -10.10 29.45 4.90
CA GLY A 108 -10.68 29.94 3.64
C GLY A 108 -9.93 29.44 2.40
N ARG A 109 -8.62 29.23 2.48
CA ARG A 109 -7.84 28.65 1.39
C ARG A 109 -8.14 27.17 1.24
N LEU A 110 -8.24 26.46 2.36
CA LEU A 110 -8.58 25.05 2.38
C LEU A 110 -10.04 24.82 1.91
N ALA A 111 -10.93 25.79 2.18
CA ALA A 111 -12.33 25.77 1.75
C ALA A 111 -12.51 25.79 0.23
N ALA A 112 -11.53 26.31 -0.53
CA ALA A 112 -11.55 26.26 -1.99
C ALA A 112 -11.48 24.83 -2.54
N TYR A 113 -10.91 23.89 -1.78
CA TYR A 113 -10.80 22.48 -2.14
C TYR A 113 -11.84 21.62 -1.41
N TYR A 114 -12.04 21.87 -0.13
CA TYR A 114 -12.99 21.17 0.74
C TYR A 114 -13.88 22.19 1.44
N PRO A 115 -15.12 22.46 0.96
CA PRO A 115 -15.99 23.48 1.55
C PRO A 115 -16.23 23.35 3.05
N GLY A 116 -16.22 22.12 3.59
CA GLY A 116 -16.32 21.85 5.03
C GLY A 116 -15.14 22.38 5.86
N ALA A 117 -14.04 22.80 5.23
CA ALA A 117 -12.92 23.42 5.91
C ALA A 117 -13.23 24.82 6.46
N ALA A 118 -14.23 25.52 5.91
CA ALA A 118 -14.59 26.87 6.33
C ALA A 118 -15.03 26.96 7.80
N THR A 119 -15.52 25.85 8.37
CA THR A 119 -15.96 25.77 9.77
C THR A 119 -14.92 25.13 10.69
N LEU A 120 -13.77 24.70 10.16
CA LEU A 120 -12.71 24.13 10.98
C LEU A 120 -12.01 25.22 11.79
N ARG A 121 -11.30 24.80 12.84
CA ARG A 121 -10.33 25.64 13.54
C ARG A 121 -8.97 25.00 13.36
N LEU A 122 -8.17 25.57 12.48
CA LEU A 122 -6.80 25.11 12.28
C LEU A 122 -5.92 25.66 13.39
N GLU A 123 -4.97 24.83 13.82
CA GLU A 123 -4.01 25.17 14.86
C GLU A 123 -2.60 25.24 14.29
N GLY A 124 -1.72 25.95 15.00
CA GLY A 124 -0.32 26.13 14.59
C GLY A 124 -0.13 27.20 13.52
N SER A 125 1.15 27.46 13.22
CA SER A 125 1.57 28.36 12.15
C SER A 125 1.52 27.66 10.79
N ARG A 126 1.28 28.46 9.73
CA ARG A 126 1.40 27.99 8.36
C ARG A 126 2.82 27.47 8.10
N GLY A 127 2.94 26.39 7.35
CA GLY A 127 4.22 25.78 6.95
C GLY A 127 4.82 24.85 7.99
N ARG A 128 4.09 24.49 9.05
CA ARG A 128 4.54 23.50 10.04
C ARG A 128 4.97 22.18 9.41
N LEU A 129 4.25 21.74 8.38
CA LEU A 129 4.66 20.62 7.52
C LEU A 129 4.95 21.20 6.13
N THR A 130 6.22 21.33 5.79
CA THR A 130 6.63 21.83 4.47
C THR A 130 6.94 20.64 3.56
N PRO A 131 6.06 20.31 2.59
CA PRO A 131 6.36 19.28 1.62
C PRO A 131 7.44 19.78 0.64
N SER A 132 8.56 19.05 0.52
CA SER A 132 9.56 19.28 -0.53
C SER A 132 9.17 18.60 -1.85
N GLN A 133 8.39 17.51 -1.79
CA GLN A 133 7.85 16.82 -2.96
C GLN A 133 6.53 16.12 -2.64
N LEU A 134 5.60 16.13 -3.59
CA LEU A 134 4.34 15.38 -3.54
C LEU A 134 4.20 14.51 -4.79
N THR A 135 3.73 13.28 -4.62
CA THR A 135 3.46 12.38 -5.75
C THR A 135 2.28 11.45 -5.47
N VAL A 136 1.50 11.10 -6.48
CA VAL A 136 0.38 10.15 -6.34
C VAL A 136 0.92 8.73 -6.44
N THR A 137 0.69 7.93 -5.40
CA THR A 137 1.14 6.54 -5.32
C THR A 137 0.04 5.52 -5.55
N ARG A 138 -1.22 5.91 -5.35
CA ARG A 138 -2.38 5.09 -5.67
C ARG A 138 -3.54 5.96 -6.15
N LEU A 139 -4.24 5.49 -7.17
CA LEU A 139 -5.47 6.09 -7.67
C LEU A 139 -6.51 4.98 -7.83
N ARG A 140 -7.59 5.04 -7.05
CA ARG A 140 -8.66 4.03 -7.06
C ARG A 140 -10.02 4.68 -7.20
N GLN A 141 -10.84 4.22 -8.14
CA GLN A 141 -12.23 4.65 -8.20
C GLN A 141 -13.05 3.90 -7.14
N THR A 142 -13.72 4.61 -6.25
CA THR A 142 -14.54 4.03 -5.16
C THR A 142 -16.04 4.14 -5.43
N GLY A 143 -16.44 4.92 -6.43
CA GLY A 143 -17.83 5.04 -6.89
C GLY A 143 -17.90 5.80 -8.23
N PRO A 144 -19.10 5.96 -8.81
CA PRO A 144 -19.29 6.82 -9.97
C PRO A 144 -18.76 8.22 -9.65
N ASP A 145 -17.81 8.70 -10.44
CA ASP A 145 -17.16 10.01 -10.27
C ASP A 145 -16.48 10.27 -8.92
N ILE A 146 -16.18 9.23 -8.13
CA ILE A 146 -15.46 9.35 -6.84
C ILE A 146 -14.15 8.56 -6.89
N TRP A 147 -13.08 9.26 -6.56
CA TRP A 147 -11.71 8.78 -6.55
C TRP A 147 -11.15 8.81 -5.13
N SER A 148 -10.48 7.74 -4.73
CA SER A 148 -9.57 7.71 -3.59
C SER A 148 -8.15 7.83 -4.12
N VAL A 149 -7.50 8.94 -3.80
CA VAL A 149 -6.13 9.26 -4.24
C VAL A 149 -5.19 9.19 -3.05
N THR A 150 -4.17 8.35 -3.10
CA THR A 150 -3.10 8.35 -2.09
C THR A 150 -1.92 9.19 -2.60
N VAL A 151 -1.58 10.22 -1.84
CA VAL A 151 -0.48 11.16 -2.12
C VAL A 151 0.64 10.91 -1.13
N ALA A 152 1.84 10.59 -1.62
CA ALA A 152 3.06 10.60 -0.82
C ALA A 152 3.61 12.01 -0.72
N ALA A 153 3.92 12.46 0.49
CA ALA A 153 4.53 13.74 0.80
C ALA A 153 5.91 13.51 1.43
N ARG A 154 6.95 13.99 0.77
CA ARG A 154 8.30 14.12 1.34
C ARG A 154 8.34 15.44 2.09
N LEU A 155 8.54 15.38 3.41
CA LEU A 155 8.50 16.53 4.30
C LEU A 155 9.92 16.96 4.67
N GLN A 156 10.15 18.27 4.63
CA GLN A 156 11.38 18.87 5.16
C GLN A 156 11.43 18.67 6.68
N PRO A 157 12.60 18.36 7.28
CA PRO A 157 12.76 18.42 8.72
C PRO A 157 12.35 19.79 9.28
N PRO A 158 11.71 19.84 10.46
CA PRO A 158 11.44 21.11 11.11
C PRO A 158 12.77 21.83 11.33
N SER A 159 12.86 23.08 10.86
CA SER A 159 14.04 23.91 11.15
C SER A 159 14.21 23.98 12.66
N PRO A 160 15.42 23.74 13.21
CA PRO A 160 15.65 23.98 14.63
C PRO A 160 15.28 25.44 14.93
N PRO A 161 14.70 25.73 16.12
CA PRO A 161 14.55 27.10 16.56
C PRO A 161 15.90 27.79 16.44
N VAL A 162 15.95 28.92 15.74
CA VAL A 162 17.12 29.80 15.81
C VAL A 162 17.17 30.25 17.26
N GLU A 163 18.11 29.70 18.03
CA GLU A 163 18.39 30.18 19.38
C GLU A 163 18.86 31.62 19.21
N ASN A 164 18.01 32.57 19.62
CA ASN A 164 18.29 33.98 19.47
C ASN A 164 19.61 34.30 20.19
N ASP A 165 20.48 35.07 19.53
CA ASP A 165 21.78 35.57 19.99
C ASP A 165 21.68 36.47 21.25
N ASP A 166 21.32 35.89 22.39
CA ASP A 166 21.57 36.44 23.72
C ASP A 166 22.57 35.57 24.52
N ALA A 167 23.34 34.72 23.81
CA ALA A 167 24.44 33.99 24.40
C ALA A 167 25.60 34.95 24.69
N LYS A 168 25.80 35.25 25.98
CA LYS A 168 27.01 35.88 26.47
C LYS A 168 28.22 35.09 25.99
N GLU A 169 29.15 35.81 25.38
CA GLU A 169 30.50 35.37 25.02
C GLU A 169 31.17 34.76 26.26
N GLY A 170 31.25 33.42 26.34
CA GLY A 170 31.90 32.77 27.48
C GLY A 170 31.65 31.30 27.78
N ASP A 171 30.73 30.59 27.11
CA ASP A 171 30.56 29.14 27.35
C ASP A 171 30.38 28.41 26.01
N SER A 172 31.45 27.76 25.54
CA SER A 172 31.40 26.90 24.36
C SER A 172 30.70 25.60 24.75
N PRO A 173 29.60 25.19 24.06
CA PRO A 173 28.99 23.89 24.32
C PRO A 173 29.98 22.77 24.00
N ASP A 174 30.15 21.85 24.95
CA ASP A 174 30.97 20.64 24.82
C ASP A 174 30.54 19.83 23.57
N PRO A 175 31.43 19.60 22.58
CA PRO A 175 31.09 18.92 21.33
C PRO A 175 30.74 17.43 21.50
N ASN A 176 30.73 16.90 22.74
CA ASN A 176 30.53 15.47 22.99
C ASN A 176 29.25 15.11 23.75
N THR A 177 28.33 16.06 24.00
CA THR A 177 26.99 15.75 24.56
C THR A 177 25.94 15.66 23.45
N GLY A 178 26.15 14.75 22.51
CA GLY A 178 25.27 14.50 21.37
C GLY A 178 25.20 13.02 21.04
N ALA A 179 25.00 12.17 22.05
CA ALA A 179 24.73 10.76 21.84
C ALA A 179 23.43 10.58 21.04
N GLY A 180 23.52 10.05 19.82
CA GLY A 180 22.48 9.17 19.26
C GLY A 180 21.23 9.80 18.65
N GLN A 181 21.19 11.09 18.34
CA GLN A 181 20.09 11.62 17.51
C GLN A 181 20.39 11.31 16.04
N PRO A 182 19.66 10.40 15.36
CA PRO A 182 19.85 10.20 13.92
C PRO A 182 19.65 11.54 13.20
N PRO A 183 20.35 11.80 12.08
CA PRO A 183 20.07 12.98 11.27
C PRO A 183 18.57 12.99 10.98
N GLN A 184 17.91 14.09 11.36
CA GLN A 184 16.48 14.33 11.08
C GLN A 184 16.37 14.52 9.56
N GLY A 185 16.44 13.41 8.82
CA GLY A 185 16.30 13.37 7.37
C GLY A 185 14.85 13.64 6.98
N GLU A 186 14.65 14.00 5.71
CA GLU A 186 13.32 14.11 5.14
C GLU A 186 12.50 12.84 5.44
N SER A 187 11.26 13.02 5.90
CA SER A 187 10.35 11.90 6.15
C SER A 187 9.29 11.80 5.06
N VAL A 188 8.91 10.58 4.67
CA VAL A 188 7.83 10.36 3.70
C VAL A 188 6.57 9.92 4.44
N ARG A 189 5.46 10.63 4.21
CA ARG A 189 4.13 10.30 4.75
C ARG A 189 3.13 10.14 3.61
N TYR A 190 2.04 9.44 3.84
CA TYR A 190 1.05 9.14 2.82
C TYR A 190 -0.32 9.62 3.27
N PHE A 191 -1.02 10.33 2.39
CA PHE A 191 -2.32 10.92 2.67
C PHE A 191 -3.33 10.46 1.63
N GLN A 192 -4.43 9.87 2.10
CA GLN A 192 -5.57 9.51 1.26
C GLN A 192 -6.54 10.69 1.16
N VAL A 193 -6.85 11.08 -0.07
CA VAL A 193 -7.75 12.18 -0.42
C VAL A 193 -8.93 11.64 -1.21
N PRO A 194 -10.16 11.69 -0.67
CA PRO A 194 -11.36 11.38 -1.44
C PRO A 194 -11.77 12.59 -2.29
N VAL A 195 -11.81 12.41 -3.61
CA VAL A 195 -12.14 13.44 -4.60
C VAL A 195 -13.38 13.04 -5.37
N ALA A 196 -14.40 13.88 -5.36
CA ALA A 196 -15.53 13.78 -6.28
C ALA A 196 -15.28 14.64 -7.51
N SER A 197 -15.67 14.15 -8.69
CA SER A 197 -15.68 14.91 -9.94
C SER A 197 -17.11 15.09 -10.44
N ALA A 198 -17.38 16.16 -11.18
CA ALA A 198 -18.67 16.37 -11.83
C ALA A 198 -18.50 17.21 -13.11
N PRO A 199 -19.31 16.98 -14.15
CA PRO A 199 -19.36 17.87 -15.30
C PRO A 199 -19.91 19.24 -14.89
N ARG A 200 -19.36 20.30 -15.48
CA ARG A 200 -19.78 21.68 -15.29
C ARG A 200 -20.52 22.16 -16.54
N ALA A 201 -21.35 23.19 -16.38
CA ALA A 201 -22.16 23.76 -17.46
C ALA A 201 -21.35 24.28 -18.66
N ASP A 202 -20.07 24.61 -18.46
CA ASP A 202 -19.12 25.04 -19.49
C ASP A 202 -18.41 23.87 -20.20
N GLY A 203 -18.80 22.62 -19.90
CA GLY A 203 -18.18 21.41 -20.45
C GLY A 203 -16.88 21.00 -19.77
N SER A 204 -16.39 21.75 -18.78
CA SER A 204 -15.24 21.36 -17.97
C SER A 204 -15.63 20.34 -16.89
N THR A 205 -14.64 19.67 -16.30
CA THR A 205 -14.84 18.81 -15.12
C THR A 205 -14.45 19.58 -13.86
N GLY A 206 -15.38 19.71 -12.92
CA GLY A 206 -15.11 20.21 -11.58
C GLY A 206 -14.65 19.09 -10.66
N TYR A 207 -13.87 19.45 -9.63
CA TYR A 207 -13.38 18.54 -8.59
C TYR A 207 -13.63 19.15 -7.22
N VAL A 208 -13.94 18.31 -6.23
CA VAL A 208 -14.10 18.72 -4.84
C VAL A 208 -13.61 17.61 -3.92
N ALA A 209 -12.89 17.98 -2.86
CA ALA A 209 -12.52 17.03 -1.81
C ALA A 209 -13.76 16.73 -0.95
N MET A 210 -13.95 15.47 -0.58
CA MET A 210 -15.10 15.06 0.24
C MET A 210 -14.80 15.09 1.74
N SER A 211 -13.53 15.12 2.13
CA SER A 211 -13.07 15.20 3.52
C SER A 211 -11.65 15.77 3.59
N LEU A 212 -11.17 16.01 4.83
CA LEU A 212 -9.75 16.21 5.08
C LEU A 212 -8.93 14.99 4.62
N PRO A 213 -7.64 15.18 4.25
CA PRO A 213 -6.75 14.07 3.97
C PRO A 213 -6.55 13.20 5.21
N ALA A 214 -6.61 11.88 5.04
CA ALA A 214 -6.34 10.91 6.10
C ALA A 214 -4.91 10.36 5.96
N GLU A 215 -4.12 10.35 7.04
CA GLU A 215 -2.79 9.71 7.02
C GLU A 215 -2.95 8.18 6.97
N VAL A 216 -2.26 7.54 6.01
CA VAL A 216 -2.34 6.09 5.74
C VAL A 216 -0.94 5.49 5.61
N ALA A 217 -0.85 4.16 5.64
CA ALA A 217 0.41 3.47 5.37
C ALA A 217 0.85 3.65 3.90
N GLY A 218 2.16 3.67 3.68
CA GLY A 218 2.75 3.65 2.35
C GLY A 218 2.54 2.31 1.63
N PRO A 219 2.77 2.27 0.31
CA PRO A 219 2.75 1.03 -0.44
C PRO A 219 3.80 0.07 0.10
N GLY A 220 3.44 -1.20 0.28
CA GLY A 220 4.37 -2.25 0.65
C GLY A 220 5.40 -2.51 -0.45
N THR A 221 6.59 -2.96 -0.06
CA THR A 221 7.60 -3.45 -1.00
C THR A 221 7.31 -4.91 -1.35
N VAL A 222 7.66 -5.30 -2.56
CA VAL A 222 7.61 -6.70 -3.02
C VAL A 222 9.02 -7.23 -3.23
N ASP A 223 9.17 -8.54 -3.15
CA ASP A 223 10.41 -9.20 -3.52
C ASP A 223 10.68 -9.00 -5.02
N SER A 224 11.94 -8.75 -5.36
CA SER A 224 12.36 -8.61 -6.75
C SER A 224 12.17 -9.93 -7.50
N PRO A 225 11.60 -9.91 -8.73
CA PRO A 225 11.48 -11.13 -9.52
C PRO A 225 12.86 -11.69 -9.87
N HIS A 226 12.98 -13.02 -9.88
CA HIS A 226 14.16 -13.67 -10.41
C HIS A 226 14.35 -13.30 -11.88
N THR A 227 15.59 -13.14 -12.32
CA THR A 227 15.90 -12.84 -13.73
C THR A 227 16.44 -14.08 -14.44
N VAL A 228 16.47 -14.04 -15.77
CA VAL A 228 17.02 -15.15 -16.58
C VAL A 228 18.54 -15.25 -16.49
N TYR A 229 19.23 -14.15 -16.16
CA TYR A 229 20.68 -14.05 -16.19
C TYR A 229 21.36 -14.92 -15.13
N GLY A 230 22.54 -15.46 -15.47
CA GLY A 230 23.40 -16.20 -14.56
C GLY A 230 24.16 -15.30 -13.57
N THR A 231 25.19 -15.87 -12.94
CA THR A 231 26.03 -15.15 -11.97
C THR A 231 26.86 -14.06 -12.65
N PRO A 232 26.85 -12.80 -12.18
CA PRO A 232 27.71 -11.75 -12.71
C PRO A 232 29.20 -12.09 -12.61
N GLN A 233 29.92 -11.90 -13.72
CA GLN A 233 31.36 -12.13 -13.82
C GLN A 233 32.10 -10.81 -14.16
N PRO A 234 33.36 -10.63 -13.73
CA PRO A 234 34.20 -9.53 -14.18
C PRO A 234 34.42 -9.56 -15.70
N PRO A 235 34.57 -8.41 -16.37
CA PRO A 235 34.83 -8.38 -17.80
C PRO A 235 36.24 -8.92 -18.12
N HIS A 236 36.34 -9.77 -19.14
CA HIS A 236 37.62 -10.27 -19.66
C HIS A 236 37.92 -9.67 -21.04
N ASP A 237 39.14 -9.13 -21.24
CA ASP A 237 39.54 -8.53 -22.52
C ASP A 237 39.57 -9.48 -23.74
N ARG A 238 39.54 -10.79 -23.51
CA ARG A 238 39.44 -11.80 -24.58
C ARG A 238 38.01 -12.00 -25.07
N ASP A 239 37.02 -11.56 -24.30
CA ASP A 239 35.62 -11.66 -24.69
C ASP A 239 35.29 -10.59 -25.74
N PRO A 240 34.89 -10.97 -26.97
CA PRO A 240 34.55 -10.01 -28.01
C PRO A 240 33.30 -9.19 -27.66
N ARG A 241 32.39 -9.68 -26.81
CA ARG A 241 31.20 -8.94 -26.36
C ARG A 241 31.61 -7.75 -25.49
N VAL A 242 32.60 -7.94 -24.60
CA VAL A 242 33.13 -6.89 -23.71
C VAL A 242 33.63 -5.70 -24.52
N LYS A 243 34.35 -5.94 -25.62
CA LYS A 243 34.86 -4.87 -26.50
C LYS A 243 33.71 -4.07 -27.12
N THR A 244 32.73 -4.75 -27.73
CA THR A 244 31.54 -4.10 -28.31
C THR A 244 30.78 -3.29 -27.26
N ILE A 245 30.56 -3.85 -26.06
CA ILE A 245 29.80 -3.19 -24.99
C ILE A 245 30.53 -1.94 -24.49
N ARG A 246 31.84 -2.01 -24.26
CA ARG A 246 32.64 -0.85 -23.84
C ARG A 246 32.55 0.29 -24.86
N SER A 247 32.76 -0.02 -26.13
CA SER A 247 32.72 1.00 -27.19
C SER A 247 31.32 1.57 -27.42
N PHE A 248 30.28 0.73 -27.34
CA PHE A 248 28.89 1.17 -27.40
C PHE A 248 28.55 2.12 -26.24
N LEU A 249 28.86 1.76 -24.99
CA LEU A 249 28.54 2.57 -23.83
C LEU A 249 29.37 3.86 -23.76
N ALA A 250 30.61 3.84 -24.24
CA ALA A 250 31.41 5.06 -24.41
C ALA A 250 30.74 6.04 -25.39
N ALA A 251 30.27 5.56 -26.56
CA ALA A 251 29.57 6.38 -27.54
C ALA A 251 28.19 6.85 -27.06
N TYR A 252 27.47 5.99 -26.33
CA TYR A 252 26.11 6.27 -25.84
C TYR A 252 26.07 7.24 -24.66
N LEU A 253 26.96 7.07 -23.67
CA LEU A 253 26.94 7.78 -22.39
C LEU A 253 27.97 8.90 -22.28
N ALA A 254 29.20 8.67 -22.73
CA ALA A 254 30.27 9.66 -22.72
C ALA A 254 30.38 10.44 -24.03
N GLY A 255 29.65 9.97 -25.04
CA GLY A 255 29.68 10.59 -26.35
C GLY A 255 30.96 10.36 -27.15
N ASP A 256 31.77 9.40 -26.72
CA ASP A 256 33.05 9.07 -27.32
C ASP A 256 32.89 8.06 -28.46
N GLY A 257 33.16 8.50 -29.69
CA GLY A 257 33.01 7.71 -30.90
C GLY A 257 31.61 7.80 -31.54
N ASP A 258 31.39 6.90 -32.49
CA ASP A 258 30.23 6.86 -33.37
C ASP A 258 29.29 5.71 -32.96
N LEU A 259 28.12 6.06 -32.42
CA LEU A 259 27.15 5.12 -31.85
C LEU A 259 26.64 4.12 -32.90
N ASP A 260 26.36 4.60 -34.11
CA ASP A 260 25.69 3.81 -35.16
C ASP A 260 26.53 2.61 -35.60
N ARG A 261 27.85 2.65 -35.40
CA ARG A 261 28.77 1.55 -35.73
C ARG A 261 28.56 0.30 -34.88
N TYR A 262 28.02 0.48 -33.67
CA TYR A 262 27.82 -0.61 -32.72
C TYR A 262 26.40 -1.17 -32.77
N LEU A 263 25.47 -0.51 -33.47
CA LEU A 263 24.08 -0.93 -33.54
C LEU A 263 23.87 -1.97 -34.64
N ALA A 264 22.97 -2.93 -34.37
CA ALA A 264 22.52 -3.86 -35.39
C ALA A 264 21.70 -3.13 -36.47
N PRO A 265 21.63 -3.65 -37.71
CA PRO A 265 20.77 -3.10 -38.73
C PRO A 265 19.32 -2.98 -38.22
N ARG A 266 18.70 -1.81 -38.46
CA ARG A 266 17.35 -1.43 -38.01
C ARG A 266 17.21 -1.14 -36.51
N THR A 267 18.25 -1.29 -35.71
CA THR A 267 18.28 -0.70 -34.36
C THR A 267 18.47 0.81 -34.48
N ARG A 268 17.75 1.56 -33.67
CA ARG A 268 17.82 3.03 -33.58
C ARG A 268 17.94 3.39 -32.10
N LEU A 269 19.08 3.93 -31.72
CA LEU A 269 19.31 4.49 -30.40
C LEU A 269 19.94 5.85 -30.58
N THR A 270 19.47 6.83 -29.81
CA THR A 270 20.03 8.17 -29.80
C THR A 270 20.98 8.28 -28.62
N ARG A 271 22.20 8.74 -28.85
CA ARG A 271 23.15 9.04 -27.76
C ARG A 271 22.57 10.10 -26.82
N ILE A 272 23.00 10.08 -25.56
CA ILE A 272 22.59 11.10 -24.60
C ILE A 272 23.32 12.41 -24.94
N ALA A 273 22.56 13.50 -25.06
CA ALA A 273 23.06 14.82 -25.44
C ALA A 273 22.44 15.92 -24.55
N PRO A 274 23.26 16.80 -23.91
CA PRO A 274 24.72 16.73 -23.82
C PRO A 274 25.19 15.46 -23.07
N ALA A 275 26.44 15.01 -23.31
CA ALA A 275 26.97 13.82 -22.65
C ALA A 275 27.15 14.07 -21.14
N PRO A 276 26.45 13.33 -20.26
CA PRO A 276 26.53 13.57 -18.82
C PRO A 276 27.81 12.99 -18.18
N TYR A 277 28.54 12.14 -18.90
CA TYR A 277 29.72 11.43 -18.39
C TYR A 277 30.96 11.69 -19.25
N THR A 278 32.12 11.59 -18.62
CA THR A 278 33.44 11.71 -19.27
C THR A 278 34.12 10.37 -19.46
N ALA A 279 33.74 9.34 -18.69
CA ALA A 279 34.27 7.98 -18.80
C ALA A 279 33.24 6.93 -18.36
N VAL A 280 33.36 5.71 -18.89
CA VAL A 280 32.53 4.56 -18.51
C VAL A 280 33.42 3.33 -18.33
N ASP A 281 33.38 2.76 -17.14
CA ASP A 281 34.13 1.58 -16.76
C ASP A 281 33.19 0.39 -16.60
N LEU A 282 33.34 -0.64 -17.44
CA LEU A 282 32.58 -1.89 -17.33
C LEU A 282 33.04 -2.67 -16.09
N THR A 283 32.12 -3.02 -15.18
CA THR A 283 32.46 -3.70 -13.92
C THR A 283 32.03 -5.16 -13.86
N SER A 284 30.88 -5.51 -14.44
CA SER A 284 30.43 -6.91 -14.52
C SER A 284 29.50 -7.17 -15.69
N LEU A 285 29.39 -8.45 -16.03
CA LEU A 285 28.54 -9.01 -17.08
C LEU A 285 27.87 -10.29 -16.56
N ALA A 286 26.55 -10.40 -16.70
CA ALA A 286 25.80 -11.63 -16.48
C ALA A 286 25.08 -12.03 -17.78
N ALA A 287 25.30 -13.25 -18.26
CA ALA A 287 24.69 -13.74 -19.49
C ALA A 287 23.46 -14.60 -19.23
N ASP A 288 22.49 -14.51 -20.13
CA ASP A 288 21.44 -15.53 -20.28
C ASP A 288 22.03 -16.73 -21.05
N GLY A 289 22.45 -17.77 -20.32
CA GLY A 289 23.21 -18.89 -20.87
C GLY A 289 24.72 -18.79 -20.59
N PRO A 290 25.60 -19.31 -21.46
CA PRO A 290 27.03 -19.45 -21.17
C PRO A 290 27.70 -18.09 -20.93
N ALA A 291 28.30 -17.96 -19.75
CA ALA A 291 28.93 -16.72 -19.29
C ALA A 291 30.22 -16.39 -20.06
N ASP A 292 30.96 -17.40 -20.51
CA ASP A 292 32.22 -17.20 -21.23
C ASP A 292 32.04 -17.37 -22.74
N ALA A 293 32.39 -16.33 -23.49
CA ALA A 293 32.53 -16.38 -24.94
C ALA A 293 33.96 -16.01 -25.32
N THR A 294 34.78 -17.01 -25.67
CA THR A 294 36.16 -16.77 -26.15
C THR A 294 36.24 -16.58 -27.66
N ARG A 295 35.12 -16.79 -28.37
CA ARG A 295 34.99 -16.64 -29.82
C ARG A 295 33.65 -16.03 -30.18
N VAL A 296 33.58 -15.38 -31.34
CA VAL A 296 32.32 -14.91 -31.90
C VAL A 296 31.58 -16.11 -32.49
N PRO A 297 30.34 -16.39 -32.05
CA PRO A 297 29.53 -17.49 -32.59
C PRO A 297 29.04 -17.18 -34.01
N PRO A 298 28.44 -18.15 -34.73
CA PRO A 298 27.92 -17.94 -36.07
C PRO A 298 26.98 -16.74 -36.17
N ASP A 299 26.91 -16.12 -37.34
CA ASP A 299 26.02 -14.99 -37.61
C ASP A 299 24.55 -15.32 -37.26
N GLY A 300 23.85 -14.32 -36.71
CA GLY A 300 22.47 -14.47 -36.26
C GLY A 300 22.31 -14.93 -34.81
N THR A 301 23.39 -15.35 -34.15
CA THR A 301 23.36 -15.69 -32.72
C THR A 301 22.94 -14.49 -31.89
N VAL A 302 22.00 -14.70 -30.97
CA VAL A 302 21.50 -13.68 -30.05
C VAL A 302 21.97 -14.00 -28.64
N GLN A 303 22.39 -12.97 -27.90
CA GLN A 303 22.81 -13.09 -26.50
C GLN A 303 22.20 -11.96 -25.68
N ARG A 304 21.49 -12.30 -24.61
CA ARG A 304 21.00 -11.32 -23.62
C ARG A 304 22.03 -11.19 -22.50
N LEU A 305 22.29 -9.96 -22.08
CA LEU A 305 23.29 -9.63 -21.08
C LEU A 305 22.73 -8.60 -20.10
N LEU A 306 23.00 -8.78 -18.82
CA LEU A 306 22.88 -7.74 -17.80
C LEU A 306 24.28 -7.20 -17.49
N VAL A 307 24.46 -5.91 -17.73
CA VAL A 307 25.76 -5.24 -17.74
C VAL A 307 25.78 -4.20 -16.65
N SER A 308 26.74 -4.27 -15.71
CA SER A 308 26.96 -3.20 -14.74
C SER A 308 28.20 -2.38 -15.11
N VAL A 309 28.08 -1.07 -15.02
CA VAL A 309 29.16 -0.12 -15.29
C VAL A 309 29.25 0.93 -14.18
N ARG A 310 30.41 1.61 -14.12
CA ARG A 310 30.60 2.84 -13.38
C ARG A 310 30.83 3.97 -14.37
N ALA A 311 29.93 4.95 -14.38
CA ALA A 311 30.04 6.13 -15.22
C ALA A 311 30.56 7.31 -14.39
N ARG A 312 31.60 7.99 -14.88
CA ARG A 312 32.22 9.14 -14.20
C ARG A 312 31.70 10.43 -14.82
N ALA A 313 31.14 11.31 -14.00
CA ALA A 313 30.70 12.64 -14.39
C ALA A 313 31.87 13.65 -14.37
N ALA A 314 31.65 14.84 -14.91
CA ALA A 314 32.68 15.88 -15.03
C ALA A 314 33.17 16.42 -13.68
N ASP A 315 32.33 16.36 -12.64
CA ASP A 315 32.66 16.71 -11.26
C ASP A 315 33.46 15.61 -10.52
N GLY A 316 33.78 14.51 -11.20
CA GLY A 316 34.47 13.34 -10.62
C GLY A 316 33.54 12.34 -9.95
N THR A 317 32.24 12.65 -9.79
CA THR A 317 31.25 11.74 -9.21
C THR A 317 31.13 10.49 -10.06
N THR A 318 31.11 9.32 -9.42
CA THR A 318 30.96 8.04 -10.13
C THR A 318 29.62 7.40 -9.78
N LEU A 319 28.82 7.11 -10.81
CA LEU A 319 27.49 6.52 -10.69
C LEU A 319 27.50 5.07 -11.18
N PRO A 320 27.03 4.10 -10.36
CA PRO A 320 26.81 2.74 -10.81
C PRO A 320 25.54 2.71 -11.70
N LEU A 321 25.66 2.13 -12.89
CA LEU A 321 24.55 1.96 -13.83
C LEU A 321 24.44 0.49 -14.24
N THR A 322 23.22 0.03 -14.52
CA THR A 322 22.98 -1.33 -15.03
C THR A 322 22.15 -1.26 -16.30
N TYR A 323 22.53 -2.05 -17.31
CA TYR A 323 21.88 -2.11 -18.62
C TYR A 323 21.54 -3.55 -18.97
N ALA A 324 20.29 -3.79 -19.36
CA ALA A 324 19.89 -5.02 -20.04
C ALA A 324 20.10 -4.80 -21.54
N LEU A 325 21.01 -5.58 -22.14
CA LEU A 325 21.37 -5.48 -23.55
C LEU A 325 21.08 -6.79 -24.27
N THR A 326 20.56 -6.69 -25.49
CA THR A 326 20.52 -7.80 -26.42
C THR A 326 21.55 -7.57 -27.50
N LEU A 327 22.46 -8.53 -27.67
CA LEU A 327 23.50 -8.54 -28.69
C LEU A 327 23.16 -9.53 -29.79
N LYS A 328 23.56 -9.24 -31.01
CA LYS A 328 23.44 -10.14 -32.16
C LYS A 328 24.75 -10.22 -32.94
N THR A 329 25.14 -11.40 -33.40
CA THR A 329 26.30 -11.55 -34.29
C THR A 329 25.94 -11.29 -35.74
N ARG A 330 26.82 -10.58 -36.46
CA ARG A 330 26.72 -10.36 -37.90
C ARG A 330 28.09 -10.08 -38.49
N ALA A 331 28.42 -10.71 -39.62
CA ALA A 331 29.71 -10.62 -40.27
C ALA A 331 30.89 -10.82 -39.29
N GLY A 332 30.77 -11.79 -38.39
CA GLY A 332 31.83 -12.13 -37.43
C GLY A 332 32.08 -11.11 -36.31
N ARG A 333 31.14 -10.18 -36.06
CA ARG A 333 31.20 -9.26 -34.90
C ARG A 333 29.88 -9.20 -34.15
N TRP A 334 29.95 -8.80 -32.89
CA TRP A 334 28.77 -8.46 -32.09
C TRP A 334 28.29 -7.04 -32.38
N GLU A 335 26.99 -6.91 -32.55
CA GLU A 335 26.26 -5.64 -32.66
C GLU A 335 25.19 -5.58 -31.55
N ILE A 336 24.86 -4.39 -31.08
CA ILE A 336 23.78 -4.14 -30.11
C ILE A 336 22.45 -4.15 -30.86
N ALA A 337 21.61 -5.14 -30.56
CA ALA A 337 20.27 -5.26 -31.12
C ALA A 337 19.23 -4.46 -30.31
N SER A 338 19.35 -4.41 -28.98
CA SER A 338 18.49 -3.60 -28.11
C SER A 338 19.17 -3.16 -26.81
N LEU A 339 18.65 -2.07 -26.25
CA LEU A 339 18.81 -1.65 -24.86
C LEU A 339 17.42 -1.75 -24.23
N ASP A 340 17.24 -2.73 -23.36
CA ASP A 340 15.92 -3.09 -22.81
C ASP A 340 15.59 -2.23 -21.60
N GLY A 341 14.32 -1.84 -21.45
CA GLY A 341 13.85 -0.99 -20.36
C GLY A 341 13.81 -1.68 -18.99
N ALA A 342 13.93 -3.01 -18.96
CA ALA A 342 14.00 -3.82 -17.75
C ALA A 342 14.80 -5.10 -18.01
N PRO A 343 15.46 -5.67 -16.98
CA PRO A 343 15.98 -7.03 -17.03
C PRO A 343 14.86 -8.04 -17.29
N GLU A 344 15.14 -9.08 -18.06
CA GLU A 344 14.15 -10.14 -18.27
C GLU A 344 13.86 -10.91 -16.98
N ALA A 345 12.59 -10.92 -16.59
CA ALA A 345 12.11 -11.76 -15.49
C ALA A 345 12.03 -13.22 -15.94
N ARG A 346 12.46 -14.13 -15.06
CA ARG A 346 12.22 -15.57 -15.22
C ARG A 346 10.74 -15.84 -14.94
N PRO A 347 10.02 -16.53 -15.85
CA PRO A 347 8.65 -16.94 -15.57
C PRO A 347 8.60 -17.80 -14.30
N ALA A 348 7.59 -17.58 -13.46
CA ALA A 348 7.34 -18.46 -12.32
C ALA A 348 7.11 -19.89 -12.84
N PRO A 349 7.68 -20.93 -12.20
CA PRO A 349 7.37 -22.30 -12.57
C PRO A 349 5.85 -22.53 -12.47
N ALA A 350 5.26 -23.15 -13.48
CA ALA A 350 3.84 -23.49 -13.45
C ALA A 350 3.55 -24.34 -12.19
N PRO A 351 2.43 -24.11 -11.50
CA PRO A 351 2.06 -24.95 -10.36
C PRO A 351 1.95 -26.40 -10.83
N SER A 352 2.71 -27.29 -10.20
CA SER A 352 2.60 -28.74 -10.41
C SER A 352 1.16 -29.15 -10.11
N SER A 353 0.46 -29.68 -11.11
CA SER A 353 -0.83 -30.33 -10.88
C SER A 353 -0.60 -31.60 -10.03
N PRO A 354 -1.42 -31.83 -8.98
CA PRO A 354 -1.27 -32.99 -8.10
C PRO A 354 -1.54 -34.33 -8.78
#